data_AF-A0A9N8EE79-F1
#
_entry.id   AF-A0A9N8EE79-F1
#
_cell.length_a   1.000
_cell.length_b   1.000
_cell.length_c   1.000
_cell.angle_alpha   90.00
_cell.angle_beta   90.00
_cell.angle_gamma   90.00
#
_symmetry.space_group_name_H-M   'P 1'
#
loop_
_entity.id
_entity.type
_entity.pdbx_description
1 polymer ?
#
loop_
_entity_poly.entity_id
_entity_poly.type
_entity_poly.pdbx_seq_one_letter_code
_entity_poly.pdbx_strand_id
1 'polypeptide(L)'
;MNRFLSTLLSLFALLGSTMAFVPPSRTAMPATTTALPTTSAIHFPPALQRQRKSMAPVQTMSLFGLGAPELAIILIAAAFLLGPSKLAELGKDAGKIAGELKEVPKEFQKGLSEGEAEAAAMRSAAAPAEILEKKEDK
;
A
#
# COMPACT_ATOMS: atom_id res chain seq x y z
N MET A 1 8.20 -24.36 -37.14
CA MET A 1 7.99 -23.02 -36.54
C MET A 1 6.51 -22.64 -36.43
N ASN A 2 5.68 -22.93 -37.44
CA ASN A 2 4.29 -22.44 -37.51
C ASN A 2 3.34 -23.03 -36.45
N ARG A 3 3.57 -24.27 -36.01
CA ARG A 3 2.77 -24.90 -34.94
C ARG A 3 3.03 -24.27 -33.58
N PHE A 4 4.29 -23.96 -33.28
CA PHE A 4 4.68 -23.31 -32.03
C PHE A 4 4.16 -21.87 -31.96
N LEU A 5 4.20 -21.16 -33.08
CA LEU A 5 3.66 -19.81 -33.19
C LEU A 5 2.13 -19.79 -33.05
N SER A 6 1.44 -20.78 -33.63
CA SER A 6 -0.01 -20.98 -33.47
C SER A 6 -0.39 -21.31 -32.03
N THR A 7 0.35 -22.21 -31.36
CA THR A 7 0.08 -22.56 -29.95
C THR A 7 0.34 -21.37 -29.03
N LEU A 8 1.42 -20.62 -29.26
CA LEU A 8 1.74 -19.43 -28.48
C LEU A 8 0.69 -18.32 -28.66
N LEU A 9 0.23 -18.11 -29.90
CA LEU A 9 -0.81 -17.13 -30.21
C LEU A 9 -2.17 -17.53 -29.59
N SER A 10 -2.51 -18.82 -29.61
CA SER A 10 -3.74 -19.31 -28.97
C SER A 10 -3.70 -19.17 -27.46
N LEU A 11 -2.54 -19.43 -26.83
CA LEU A 11 -2.36 -19.29 -25.39
C LEU A 11 -2.46 -17.82 -24.96
N PHE A 12 -1.93 -16.90 -25.77
CA PHE A 12 -2.04 -15.46 -25.55
C PHE A 12 -3.48 -14.95 -25.66
N ALA A 13 -4.27 -15.47 -26.62
CA ALA A 13 -5.69 -15.13 -26.77
C ALA A 13 -6.58 -15.64 -25.61
N LEU A 14 -6.24 -16.81 -25.06
CA LEU A 14 -6.94 -17.39 -23.91
C LEU A 14 -6.62 -16.65 -22.59
N LEU A 15 -5.38 -16.19 -22.39
CA LEU A 15 -5.00 -15.37 -21.23
C LEU A 15 -5.45 -13.91 -21.34
N GLY A 16 -5.61 -13.36 -22.56
CA GLY A 16 -6.06 -11.98 -22.78
C GLY A 16 -7.54 -11.75 -22.46
N SER A 17 -8.36 -12.81 -22.45
CA SER A 17 -9.82 -12.70 -22.28
C SER A 17 -10.27 -12.47 -20.83
N THR A 18 -9.36 -12.49 -19.84
CA THR A 18 -9.70 -12.24 -18.43
C THR A 18 -9.48 -10.80 -17.97
N MET A 19 -9.08 -9.89 -18.87
CA MET A 19 -8.88 -8.46 -18.57
C MET A 19 -10.05 -7.56 -19.01
N ALA A 20 -11.26 -8.13 -19.16
CA ALA A 20 -12.48 -7.34 -19.36
C ALA A 20 -13.16 -7.04 -18.00
N PHE A 21 -12.44 -6.35 -17.11
CA PHE A 21 -13.07 -5.73 -15.93
C PHE A 21 -13.67 -4.38 -16.35
N VAL A 22 -14.78 -4.44 -17.07
CA VAL A 22 -15.69 -3.31 -17.23
C VAL A 22 -16.57 -3.30 -15.99
N PRO A 23 -16.55 -2.25 -15.14
CA PRO A 23 -17.51 -2.17 -14.05
C PRO A 23 -18.92 -2.08 -14.65
N PRO A 24 -19.91 -2.83 -14.16
CA PRO A 24 -21.28 -2.58 -14.54
C PRO A 24 -21.66 -1.22 -13.96
N SER A 25 -21.60 -0.17 -14.78
CA SER A 25 -22.44 1.00 -14.59
C SER A 25 -23.86 0.49 -14.54
N ARG A 26 -24.38 0.30 -13.32
CA ARG A 26 -25.75 -0.11 -13.07
C ARG A 26 -26.63 0.85 -13.86
N THR A 27 -27.25 0.34 -14.92
CA THR A 27 -28.39 0.94 -15.59
C THR A 27 -29.47 1.11 -14.53
N ALA A 28 -29.54 2.28 -13.92
CA ALA A 28 -30.67 2.70 -13.14
C ALA A 28 -31.83 2.89 -14.13
N MET A 29 -32.61 1.83 -14.33
CA MET A 29 -33.91 1.93 -14.99
C MET A 29 -34.82 2.78 -14.09
N PRO A 30 -35.40 3.90 -14.55
CA PRO A 30 -36.54 4.46 -13.87
C PRO A 30 -37.72 3.54 -14.15
N ALA A 31 -38.14 2.76 -13.15
CA ALA A 31 -39.41 2.05 -13.22
C ALA A 31 -40.54 3.09 -13.20
N THR A 32 -41.11 3.36 -14.37
CA THR A 32 -42.43 3.99 -14.47
C THR A 32 -43.45 2.98 -13.95
N THR A 33 -43.85 3.11 -12.69
CA THR A 33 -45.06 2.46 -12.17
C THR A 33 -45.99 3.52 -11.63
N THR A 34 -47.02 3.82 -12.42
CA THR A 34 -48.24 4.50 -12.03
C THR A 34 -49.01 3.58 -11.06
N ALA A 35 -49.19 3.96 -9.80
CA ALA A 35 -50.31 3.50 -8.96
C ALA A 35 -50.45 4.35 -7.68
N LEU A 36 -51.71 4.65 -7.35
CA LEU A 36 -52.25 5.55 -6.33
C LEU A 36 -52.15 5.01 -4.87
N PRO A 37 -52.46 5.85 -3.85
CA PRO A 37 -52.09 5.67 -2.45
C PRO A 37 -53.12 4.84 -1.68
N THR A 38 -52.69 3.93 -0.79
CA THR A 38 -53.54 3.37 0.27
C THR A 38 -52.69 2.78 1.42
N THR A 39 -52.86 3.39 2.60
CA THR A 39 -52.91 2.82 3.96
C THR A 39 -51.73 2.01 4.54
N SER A 40 -51.15 2.61 5.59
CA SER A 40 -50.45 2.00 6.74
C SER A 40 -49.27 1.08 6.44
N ALA A 41 -48.09 1.68 6.32
CA ALA A 41 -46.83 1.04 6.68
C ALA A 41 -45.99 2.02 7.49
N ILE A 42 -45.46 1.54 8.61
CA ILE A 42 -44.67 2.25 9.60
C ILE A 42 -43.64 3.18 8.94
N HIS A 43 -43.83 4.50 9.08
CA HIS A 43 -42.89 5.52 8.65
C HIS A 43 -41.70 5.53 9.61
N PHE A 44 -40.67 4.75 9.32
CA PHE A 44 -39.37 4.93 9.96
C PHE A 44 -38.81 6.28 9.49
N PRO A 45 -38.54 7.25 10.38
CA PRO A 45 -37.98 8.51 9.97
C PRO A 45 -36.62 8.25 9.30
N PRO A 46 -36.34 8.86 8.13
CA PRO A 46 -35.07 8.66 7.41
C PRO A 46 -33.84 9.05 8.25
N ALA A 47 -34.03 9.80 9.35
CA ALA A 47 -33.00 10.12 10.34
C ALA A 47 -32.39 8.88 11.03
N LEU A 48 -33.05 7.72 11.03
CA LEU A 48 -32.52 6.47 11.62
C LEU A 48 -31.98 5.49 10.57
N GLN A 49 -32.06 5.82 9.28
CA GLN A 49 -31.41 5.06 8.21
C GLN A 49 -29.91 5.38 8.19
N ARG A 50 -29.23 4.88 9.23
CA ARG A 50 -27.90 4.30 9.09
C ARG A 50 -26.99 5.14 8.21
N GLN A 51 -26.56 6.27 8.77
CA GLN A 51 -25.31 6.97 8.47
C GLN A 51 -24.10 6.05 8.75
N ARG A 52 -24.13 4.77 8.34
CA ARG A 52 -22.93 3.95 8.29
C ARG A 52 -22.13 4.46 7.10
N LYS A 53 -21.09 5.22 7.43
CA LYS A 53 -19.76 5.09 6.80
C LYS A 53 -19.85 4.71 5.31
N SER A 54 -20.19 5.67 4.47
CA SER A 54 -19.61 5.69 3.14
C SER A 54 -18.14 6.05 3.33
N MET A 55 -17.33 5.06 3.72
CA MET A 55 -15.94 5.09 3.29
C MET A 55 -16.05 4.86 1.79
N ALA A 56 -16.10 5.95 1.02
CA ALA A 56 -15.94 5.84 -0.42
C ALA A 56 -14.68 4.98 -0.62
N PRO A 57 -14.73 3.92 -1.46
CA PRO A 57 -13.52 3.18 -1.75
C PRO A 57 -12.54 4.21 -2.28
N VAL A 58 -11.49 4.48 -1.49
CA VAL A 58 -10.35 5.25 -1.96
C VAL A 58 -9.86 4.40 -3.12
N GLN A 59 -10.19 4.82 -4.33
CA GLN A 59 -9.61 4.24 -5.52
C GLN A 59 -8.13 4.44 -5.30
N THR A 60 -7.44 3.35 -4.96
CA THR A 60 -5.99 3.32 -4.91
C THR A 60 -5.54 3.41 -6.35
N MET A 61 -5.71 4.60 -6.93
CA MET A 61 -5.01 5.04 -8.10
C MET A 61 -3.55 4.94 -7.67
N SER A 62 -2.89 3.91 -8.19
CA SER A 62 -1.52 3.48 -7.90
C SER A 62 -0.49 4.63 -7.99
N LEU A 63 0.81 4.31 -7.91
CA LEU A 63 1.88 5.30 -8.01
C LEU A 63 1.71 6.17 -9.27
N PHE A 64 1.49 7.48 -9.09
CA PHE A 64 1.22 8.45 -10.18
C PHE A 64 -0.10 8.27 -10.94
N GLY A 65 -1.10 7.60 -10.37
CA GLY A 65 -2.37 7.33 -11.06
C GLY A 65 -2.27 6.26 -12.17
N LEU A 66 -1.14 5.53 -12.21
CA LEU A 66 -0.86 4.47 -13.17
C LEU A 66 -1.10 3.10 -12.53
N GLY A 67 -2.14 2.39 -12.94
CA GLY A 67 -2.48 1.06 -12.42
C GLY A 67 -1.49 -0.04 -12.84
N ALA A 68 -1.74 -1.25 -12.32
CA ALA A 68 -0.96 -2.43 -12.69
C ALA A 68 -0.89 -2.69 -14.21
N PRO A 69 -1.99 -2.59 -14.99
CA PRO A 69 -1.90 -2.83 -16.44
C PRO A 69 -1.09 -1.74 -17.16
N GLU A 70 -1.20 -0.47 -16.76
CA GLU A 70 -0.42 0.64 -17.34
C GLU A 70 1.08 0.47 -17.08
N LEU A 71 1.45 0.10 -15.84
CA LEU A 71 2.85 -0.16 -15.49
C LEU A 71 3.43 -1.36 -16.25
N ALA A 72 2.63 -2.38 -16.54
CA ALA A 72 3.07 -3.54 -17.32
C ALA A 72 3.44 -3.15 -18.76
N ILE A 73 2.64 -2.27 -19.40
CA ILE A 73 2.92 -1.78 -20.76
C ILE A 73 4.23 -0.99 -20.80
N ILE A 74 4.46 -0.13 -19.80
CA ILE A 74 5.70 0.64 -19.69
C ILE A 74 6.91 -0.27 -19.49
N LEU A 75 6.79 -1.31 -18.64
CA LEU A 75 7.87 -2.28 -18.43
C LEU A 75 8.22 -3.01 -19.73
N ILE A 76 7.21 -3.44 -20.49
CA ILE A 76 7.42 -4.08 -21.80
C ILE A 76 8.16 -3.13 -22.74
N ALA A 77 7.73 -1.87 -22.85
CA ALA A 77 8.39 -0.88 -23.69
C ALA A 77 9.85 -0.62 -23.26
N ALA A 78 10.11 -0.50 -21.97
CA ALA A 78 11.46 -0.35 -21.41
C ALA A 78 12.33 -1.59 -21.68
N ALA A 79 11.75 -2.79 -21.59
CA ALA A 79 12.45 -4.04 -21.88
C ALA A 79 12.80 -4.17 -23.37
N PHE A 80 11.98 -3.62 -24.27
CA PHE A 80 12.32 -3.53 -25.69
C PHE A 80 13.45 -2.52 -25.96
N LEU A 81 13.43 -1.38 -25.28
CA LEU A 81 14.42 -0.32 -25.50
C LEU A 81 15.79 -0.64 -24.89
N LEU A 82 15.83 -1.15 -23.66
CA LEU A 82 17.05 -1.47 -22.92
C LEU A 82 17.46 -2.94 -23.07
N GLY A 83 16.52 -3.82 -23.39
CA GLY A 83 16.69 -5.28 -23.35
C GLY A 83 16.26 -5.87 -21.99
N PRO A 84 15.59 -7.04 -21.98
CA PRO A 84 15.15 -7.69 -20.73
C PRO A 84 16.32 -8.08 -19.82
N SER A 85 17.48 -8.39 -20.40
CA SER A 85 18.71 -8.72 -19.68
C SER A 85 19.22 -7.55 -18.83
N LYS A 86 19.14 -6.33 -19.36
CA LYS A 86 19.63 -5.12 -18.66
C LYS A 86 18.73 -4.71 -17.51
N LEU A 87 17.40 -4.83 -17.69
CA LEU A 87 16.47 -4.61 -16.59
C LEU A 87 16.64 -5.64 -15.46
N ALA A 88 16.92 -6.91 -15.80
CA ALA A 88 17.19 -7.94 -14.81
C ALA A 88 18.51 -7.73 -14.06
N GLU A 89 19.57 -7.30 -14.77
CA GLU A 89 20.86 -6.95 -14.19
C GLU A 89 20.72 -5.78 -13.20
N LEU A 90 20.05 -4.69 -13.60
CA LEU A 90 19.75 -3.55 -12.72
C LEU A 90 18.91 -3.96 -11.51
N GLY A 91 17.88 -4.80 -11.69
CA GLY A 91 17.06 -5.30 -10.59
C GLY A 91 17.85 -6.16 -9.60
N LYS A 92 18.80 -6.97 -10.08
CA LYS A 92 19.69 -7.77 -9.23
C LYS A 92 20.62 -6.88 -8.41
N ASP A 93 21.22 -5.87 -9.04
CA ASP A 93 22.15 -4.97 -8.36
C ASP A 93 21.42 -4.08 -7.33
N ALA A 94 20.27 -3.52 -7.71
CA ALA A 94 19.41 -2.79 -6.77
C ALA A 94 18.91 -3.69 -5.63
N GLY A 95 18.59 -4.96 -5.92
CA GLY A 95 18.17 -5.95 -4.92
C GLY A 95 19.26 -6.30 -3.92
N LYS A 96 20.52 -6.41 -4.36
CA LYS A 96 21.67 -6.60 -3.47
C LYS A 96 21.86 -5.40 -2.55
N ILE A 97 21.87 -4.18 -3.11
CA ILE A 97 22.00 -2.95 -2.34
C ILE A 97 20.86 -2.85 -1.32
N ALA A 98 19.61 -3.10 -1.73
CA ALA A 98 18.47 -3.11 -0.82
C ALA A 98 18.55 -4.22 0.25
N GLY A 99 19.23 -5.33 -0.03
CA GLY A 99 19.51 -6.40 0.93
C GLY A 99 20.52 -5.96 1.98
N GLU A 100 21.64 -5.38 1.56
CA GLU A 100 22.69 -4.86 2.44
C GLU A 100 22.18 -3.70 3.31
N LEU A 101 21.35 -2.82 2.73
CA LEU A 101 20.70 -1.72 3.44
C LEU A 101 19.66 -2.17 4.49
N LYS A 102 19.32 -3.46 4.60
CA LYS A 102 18.44 -3.95 5.70
C LYS A 102 19.21 -4.25 6.98
N GLU A 103 20.49 -4.59 6.88
CA GLU A 103 21.32 -4.86 8.06
C GLU A 103 21.74 -3.55 8.75
N VAL A 104 22.02 -2.49 7.97
CA VAL A 104 22.42 -1.18 8.49
C VAL A 104 21.39 -0.59 9.49
N PRO A 105 20.07 -0.55 9.21
CA PRO A 105 19.06 -0.11 10.18
C PRO A 105 18.98 -0.97 11.43
N LYS A 106 19.23 -2.28 11.35
CA LYS A 106 19.20 -3.17 12.53
C LYS A 106 20.37 -2.89 13.45
N GLU A 107 21.56 -2.72 12.88
CA GLU A 107 22.76 -2.33 13.61
C GLU A 107 22.61 -0.93 14.21
N PHE A 108 22.01 0.00 13.46
CA PHE A 108 21.70 1.35 13.96
C PHE A 108 20.72 1.32 15.14
N GLN A 109 19.64 0.54 15.05
CA GLN A 109 18.69 0.38 16.16
C GLN A 109 19.36 -0.22 17.40
N LYS A 110 20.17 -1.26 17.22
CA LYS A 110 20.93 -1.89 18.31
C LYS A 110 21.88 -0.91 18.97
N GLY A 111 22.68 -0.18 18.17
CA GLY A 111 23.61 0.84 18.68
C GLY A 111 22.90 2.00 19.37
N LEU A 112 21.72 2.41 18.90
CA LEU A 112 20.91 3.44 19.55
C LEU A 112 20.41 2.96 20.93
N SER A 113 19.91 1.73 21.03
CA SER A 113 19.45 1.17 22.30
C SER A 113 20.58 0.94 23.30
N GLU A 114 21.74 0.45 22.84
CA GLU A 114 22.93 0.30 23.67
C GLU A 114 23.45 1.66 24.16
N GLY A 115 23.52 2.65 23.27
CA GLY A 115 23.93 4.01 23.61
C GLY A 115 22.96 4.72 24.56
N GLU A 116 21.65 4.46 24.46
CA GLU A 116 20.66 4.98 25.41
C GLU A 116 20.84 4.35 26.79
N ALA A 117 21.05 3.04 26.86
CA ALA A 117 21.30 2.33 28.11
C ALA A 117 22.60 2.78 28.78
N GLU A 118 23.68 2.97 28.00
CA GLU A 118 24.96 3.47 28.49
C GLU A 118 24.86 4.95 28.92
N ALA A 119 24.16 5.80 28.16
CA ALA A 119 23.93 7.19 28.54
C ALA A 119 23.05 7.31 29.80
N ALA A 120 22.09 6.42 30.00
CA ALA A 120 21.29 6.33 31.22
C ALA A 120 22.15 5.89 32.42
N ALA A 121 23.03 4.89 32.22
CA ALA A 121 23.97 4.43 33.24
C ALA A 121 24.97 5.54 33.62
N MET A 122 25.56 6.24 32.65
CA MET A 122 26.44 7.38 32.89
C MET A 122 25.73 8.56 33.55
N ARG A 123 24.48 8.87 33.17
CA ARG A 123 23.67 9.89 33.85
C ARG A 123 23.36 9.52 35.30
N SER A 124 23.13 8.24 35.60
CA SER A 124 22.91 7.76 36.97
C SER A 124 24.19 7.69 37.82
N ALA A 125 25.36 7.54 37.18
CA ALA A 125 26.66 7.59 37.85
C ALA A 125 27.22 9.02 38.01
N ALA A 126 26.70 10.00 37.25
CA ALA A 126 27.17 11.39 37.26
C ALA A 126 26.38 12.35 38.18
N ALA A 127 25.39 11.89 38.95
CA ALA A 127 24.83 12.67 40.07
C ALA A 127 24.39 11.72 41.20
N PRO A 128 24.94 11.83 42.42
CA PRO A 128 24.95 13.09 43.18
C PRO A 128 26.28 13.39 43.91
N ALA A 129 26.92 14.52 43.59
CA ALA A 129 27.94 15.15 44.46
C ALA A 129 27.55 16.59 44.86
N GLU A 130 26.26 16.90 44.84
CA GLU A 130 25.72 18.11 45.48
C GLU A 130 24.58 17.71 46.42
N ILE A 131 24.96 17.02 47.50
CA ILE A 131 24.11 16.90 48.68
C ILE A 131 24.29 18.19 49.48
N LEU A 132 23.18 18.92 49.56
CA LEU A 132 22.75 19.69 50.72
C LEU A 132 23.25 19.08 52.04
N GLU A 133 24.26 19.67 52.68
CA GLU A 133 24.37 19.75 54.14
C GLU A 133 25.33 20.89 54.55
N LYS A 134 24.77 22.08 54.75
CA LYS A 134 25.12 22.94 55.89
C LYS A 134 23.99 23.94 56.17
N LYS A 135 22.92 23.43 56.77
CA LYS A 135 22.00 24.22 57.59
C LYS A 135 21.78 23.40 58.85
N GLU A 136 21.93 24.06 60.01
CA GLU A 136 22.00 23.50 61.39
C GLU A 136 23.39 22.91 61.70
N ASP A 137 24.15 23.27 62.74
CA ASP A 137 23.86 23.93 64.01
C ASP A 137 25.04 24.80 64.52
N LYS A 138 24.67 25.77 65.38
CA LYS A 138 25.46 26.57 66.35
C LYS A 138 25.91 27.98 65.96
#